data_AF-A0A928T8E5-F1
#
_entry.id   AF-A0A928T8E5-F1
#
_cell.length_a   1.000
_cell.length_b   1.000
_cell.length_c   1.000
_cell.angle_alpha   90.00
_cell.angle_beta   90.00
_cell.angle_gamma   90.00
#
_symmetry.space_group_name_H-M   'P 1'
#
loop_
_entity.id
_entity.type
_entity.pdbx_description
1 polymer ?
#
loop_
_entity_poly.entity_id
_entity_poly.type
_entity_poly.pdbx_seq_one_letter_code
_entity_poly.pdbx_strand_id
1 'polypeptide(L)'
;MNKPQKLAALMPLIRLAGEAAPELPPPQRADIFEGIAIITAGLHADIHINATLAAEAIRDAETHQLTFAALLRQSTHGKEAA
;
A
#
# COMPACT_ATOMS: atom_id res chain seq x y z
N MET A 1 20.74 -19.26 8.65
CA MET A 1 19.30 -19.47 8.42
C MET A 1 19.04 -19.57 6.92
N ASN A 2 18.49 -20.69 6.45
CA ASN A 2 18.16 -20.89 5.04
C ASN A 2 16.87 -20.13 4.65
N LYS A 3 16.56 -20.02 3.34
CA LYS A 3 15.39 -19.26 2.86
C LYS A 3 14.06 -19.72 3.50
N PRO A 4 13.75 -21.03 3.58
CA PRO A 4 12.52 -21.50 4.24
C PRO A 4 12.43 -21.10 5.72
N GLN A 5 13.53 -21.18 6.47
CA GLN A 5 13.56 -20.77 7.88
C GLN A 5 13.35 -19.25 8.04
N LYS A 6 13.94 -18.44 7.14
CA LYS A 6 13.72 -16.98 7.13
C LYS A 6 12.25 -16.65 6.89
N LEU A 7 11.66 -17.27 5.88
CA LEU A 7 10.25 -17.07 5.57
C LEU A 7 9.36 -17.48 6.76
N ALA A 8 9.58 -18.67 7.32
CA ALA A 8 8.82 -19.17 8.46
C ALA A 8 8.89 -18.22 9.67
N ALA A 9 10.04 -17.59 9.92
CA ALA A 9 10.20 -16.61 10.98
C ALA A 9 9.45 -15.29 10.71
N LEU A 10 9.27 -14.91 9.44
CA LEU A 10 8.60 -13.67 9.04
C LEU A 10 7.07 -13.82 8.91
N MET A 11 6.56 -15.02 8.62
CA MET A 11 5.13 -15.25 8.39
C MET A 11 4.20 -14.73 9.50
N PRO A 12 4.51 -14.89 10.81
CA PRO A 12 3.66 -14.33 11.86
C PRO A 12 3.54 -12.80 11.78
N LEU A 13 4.65 -12.11 11.46
CA LEU A 13 4.68 -10.66 11.33
C LEU A 13 3.93 -10.19 10.08
N ILE A 14 4.11 -10.90 8.95
CA ILE A 14 3.39 -10.61 7.70
C ILE A 14 1.89 -10.77 7.91
N ARG A 15 1.45 -11.84 8.59
CA ARG A 15 0.04 -12.07 8.90
C ARG A 15 -0.52 -10.95 9.78
N LEU A 16 0.15 -10.61 10.87
CA LEU A 16 -0.28 -9.54 11.78
C LEU A 16 -0.38 -8.19 11.05
N ALA A 17 0.63 -7.85 10.24
CA ALA A 17 0.64 -6.63 9.45
C ALA A 17 -0.50 -6.61 8.43
N GLY A 18 -0.78 -7.73 7.76
CA GLY A 18 -1.91 -7.86 6.83
C GLY A 18 -3.28 -7.77 7.51
N GLU A 19 -3.41 -8.26 8.75
CA GLU A 19 -4.63 -8.14 9.55
C GLU A 19 -4.85 -6.71 10.07
N ALA A 20 -3.79 -5.99 10.39
CA ALA A 20 -3.87 -4.60 10.86
C ALA A 20 -4.00 -3.57 9.73
N ALA A 21 -3.48 -3.89 8.55
CA ALA A 21 -3.42 -3.00 7.38
C ALA A 21 -4.76 -2.32 7.00
N PRO A 22 -5.93 -3.00 7.02
CA PRO A 22 -7.21 -2.38 6.66
C PRO A 22 -7.61 -1.18 7.52
N GLU A 23 -7.22 -1.18 8.80
CA GLU A 23 -7.54 -0.12 9.77
C GLU A 23 -6.64 1.11 9.64
N LEU A 24 -5.58 1.02 8.83
CA LEU A 24 -4.63 2.10 8.63
C LEU A 24 -5.11 3.08 7.54
N PRO A 25 -4.73 4.37 7.65
CA PRO A 25 -4.86 5.31 6.56
C PRO A 25 -4.17 4.81 5.28
N PRO A 26 -4.65 5.20 4.07
CA PRO A 26 -4.11 4.70 2.81
C PRO A 26 -2.57 4.78 2.67
N PRO A 27 -1.89 5.89 3.04
CA PRO A 27 -0.42 5.95 2.96
C PRO A 27 0.26 4.88 3.80
N GLN A 28 -0.14 4.75 5.06
CA GLN A 28 0.44 3.79 5.99
C GLN A 28 0.15 2.35 5.56
N ARG A 29 -1.04 2.09 5.01
CA ARG A 29 -1.39 0.79 4.45
C ARG A 29 -0.51 0.43 3.26
N ALA A 30 -0.22 1.38 2.36
CA ALA A 30 0.70 1.17 1.26
C ALA A 30 2.13 0.87 1.75
N ASP A 31 2.60 1.60 2.77
CA ASP A 31 3.93 1.39 3.35
C ASP A 31 4.06 0.00 4.01
N ILE A 32 3.00 -0.50 4.65
CA ILE A 32 2.97 -1.86 5.18
C ILE A 32 3.11 -2.90 4.07
N PHE A 33 2.36 -2.76 2.97
CA PHE A 33 2.44 -3.71 1.86
C PHE A 33 3.79 -3.61 1.13
N GLU A 34 4.35 -2.42 0.96
CA GLU A 34 5.71 -2.25 0.43
C GLU A 34 6.76 -2.90 1.35
N GLY A 35 6.62 -2.73 2.67
CA GLY A 35 7.47 -3.42 3.65
C GLY A 35 7.40 -4.94 3.51
N ILE A 36 6.19 -5.51 3.38
CA ILE A 36 5.98 -6.94 3.12
C ILE A 36 6.66 -7.36 1.80
N ALA A 37 6.51 -6.56 0.74
CA ALA A 37 7.12 -6.85 -0.56
C ALA A 37 8.65 -6.88 -0.47
N ILE A 38 9.26 -5.93 0.25
CA ILE A 38 10.71 -5.85 0.45
C ILE A 38 11.22 -7.07 1.23
N ILE A 39 10.59 -7.41 2.36
CA ILE A 39 11.09 -8.51 3.20
C ILE A 39 10.87 -9.90 2.57
N THR A 40 9.94 -10.03 1.63
CA THR A 40 9.66 -11.30 0.93
C THR A 40 10.37 -11.44 -0.41
N ALA A 41 11.06 -10.38 -0.88
CA ALA A 41 11.84 -10.40 -2.10
C ALA A 41 12.89 -11.53 -2.10
N GLY A 42 12.80 -12.43 -3.09
CA GLY A 42 13.69 -13.59 -3.21
C GLY A 42 13.49 -14.69 -2.15
N LEU A 43 12.50 -14.54 -1.25
CA LEU A 43 12.07 -15.54 -0.27
C LEU A 43 10.76 -16.22 -0.66
N HIS A 44 9.77 -15.47 -1.13
CA HIS A 44 8.49 -16.01 -1.61
C HIS A 44 7.91 -15.13 -2.72
N ALA A 45 7.92 -15.63 -3.97
CA ALA A 45 7.57 -14.85 -5.15
C ALA A 45 6.13 -14.32 -5.10
N ASP A 46 5.15 -15.15 -4.76
CA ASP A 46 3.74 -14.72 -4.81
C ASP A 46 3.41 -13.64 -3.78
N ILE A 47 3.90 -13.78 -2.54
CA ILE A 47 3.70 -12.76 -1.50
C ILE A 47 4.38 -11.45 -1.92
N HIS A 48 5.61 -11.53 -2.44
CA HIS A 48 6.32 -10.35 -2.95
C HIS A 48 5.52 -9.64 -4.04
N ILE A 49 5.08 -10.36 -5.07
CA ILE A 49 4.33 -9.79 -6.21
C ILE A 49 3.00 -9.19 -5.73
N ASN A 50 2.22 -9.93 -4.94
CA ASN A 50 0.92 -9.46 -4.47
C ASN A 50 1.03 -8.23 -3.56
N ALA A 51 2.07 -8.18 -2.70
CA ALA A 51 2.30 -7.05 -1.82
C ALA A 51 2.75 -5.80 -2.59
N THR A 52 3.60 -5.97 -3.61
CA THR A 52 4.00 -4.87 -4.52
C THR A 52 2.76 -4.30 -5.23
N LEU A 53 1.96 -5.16 -5.85
CA LEU A 53 0.75 -4.73 -6.57
C LEU A 53 -0.26 -4.04 -5.65
N ALA A 54 -0.41 -4.52 -4.41
CA ALA A 54 -1.29 -3.88 -3.43
C ALA A 54 -0.79 -2.48 -3.03
N ALA A 55 0.50 -2.31 -2.79
CA ALA A 55 1.09 -1.01 -2.44
C ALA A 55 0.93 0.00 -3.59
N GLU A 56 1.22 -0.41 -4.83
CA GLU A 56 1.02 0.40 -6.04
C GLU A 56 -0.43 0.82 -6.23
N ALA A 57 -1.37 -0.14 -6.16
CA ALA A 57 -2.79 0.15 -6.34
C ALA A 57 -3.35 1.14 -5.31
N ILE A 58 -2.87 1.08 -4.07
CA ILE A 58 -3.30 2.04 -3.03
C ILE A 58 -2.77 3.44 -3.34
N ARG A 59 -1.50 3.56 -3.74
CA ARG A 59 -0.88 4.86 -4.08
C ARG A 59 -1.53 5.48 -5.30
N ASP A 60 -1.85 4.68 -6.31
CA ASP A 60 -2.57 5.13 -7.50
C ASP A 60 -3.99 5.60 -7.14
N ALA A 61 -4.71 4.83 -6.33
CA ALA A 61 -6.05 5.21 -5.87
C ALA A 61 -6.02 6.52 -5.08
N GLU A 62 -5.07 6.70 -4.17
CA GLU A 62 -4.91 7.93 -3.40
C GLU A 62 -4.56 9.12 -4.30
N THR A 63 -3.66 8.93 -5.27
CA THR A 63 -3.31 9.96 -6.26
C THR A 63 -4.53 10.40 -7.06
N HIS A 64 -5.36 9.46 -7.52
CA HIS A 64 -6.60 9.79 -8.22
C HIS A 64 -7.59 10.55 -7.34
N GLN A 65 -7.77 10.13 -6.08
CA GLN A 65 -8.66 10.81 -5.13
C GLN A 65 -8.21 12.25 -4.86
N LEU A 66 -6.92 12.46 -4.60
CA LEU A 66 -6.36 13.79 -4.35
C LEU A 66 -6.45 14.68 -5.58
N THR A 67 -6.16 14.14 -6.76
CA THR A 67 -6.30 14.85 -8.04
C THR A 67 -7.73 15.29 -8.27
N PHE A 68 -8.69 14.38 -8.06
CA PHE A 68 -10.12 14.70 -8.19
C PHE A 68 -10.56 15.77 -7.19
N ALA A 69 -10.15 15.67 -5.94
CA ALA A 69 -10.45 16.68 -4.91
C ALA A 69 -9.87 18.06 -5.28
N ALA A 70 -8.67 18.10 -5.86
CA ALA A 70 -8.07 19.34 -6.35
C ALA A 70 -8.87 19.96 -7.50
N LEU A 71 -9.30 19.16 -8.48
CA LEU A 71 -10.15 19.59 -9.59
C LEU A 71 -11.51 20.13 -9.10
N LEU A 72 -12.13 19.49 -8.12
CA LEU A 72 -13.38 19.97 -7.52
C LEU A 72 -13.21 21.33 -6.82
N ARG A 73 -12.09 21.56 -6.11
CA ARG A 73 -11.82 22.86 -5.50
C ARG A 73 -11.63 23.96 -6.54
N GLN A 74 -10.96 23.65 -7.65
CA GLN A 74 -10.79 24.60 -8.76
C GLN A 74 -12.11 24.96 -9.43
N SER A 75 -12.99 23.97 -9.65
CA SER A 75 -14.28 24.20 -10.31
C SER A 75 -15.30 24.95 -9.44
N THR A 76 -15.17 24.87 -8.12
CA THR A 76 -16.03 25.60 -7.16
C THR A 76 -15.56 27.02 -6.92
N HIS A 77 -14.25 27.27 -6.79
CA HIS A 77 -13.72 28.64 -6.63
C HIS A 77 -13.71 29.46 -7.93
N GLY A 78 -13.70 28.82 -9.10
CA GLY A 78 -13.83 29.53 -10.39
C GLY A 78 -15.21 30.14 -10.65
N LYS A 79 -16.24 29.77 -9.88
CA LYS A 79 -17.62 30.28 -10.05
C LYS A 79 -17.96 31.52 -9.21
N GLU A 80 -17.14 31.88 -8.23
CA GLU A 80 -17.40 33.05 -7.37
C GLU A 80 -16.81 34.36 -7.92
N ALA A 81 -16.06 34.29 -9.03
CA ALA A 81 -15.36 35.43 -9.64
C ALA A 81 -15.94 35.88 -11.00
N ALA A 82 -17.11 35.39 -11.41
CA ALA A 82 -17.80 35.74 -12.66
C ALA A 82 -19.24 36.17 -12.37
#